data_AF-A0A3D3T9G7-F1
#
_entry.id   AF-A0A3D3T9G7-F1
#
_cell.length_a   1.000
_cell.length_b   1.000
_cell.length_c   1.000
_cell.angle_alpha   90.00
_cell.angle_beta   90.00
_cell.angle_gamma   90.00
#
_symmetry.space_group_name_H-M   'P 1'
#
loop_
_entity.id
_entity.type
_entity.pdbx_description
1 polymer ?
#
loop_
_entity_poly.entity_id
_entity_poly.type
_entity_poly.pdbx_seq_one_letter_code
_entity_poly.pdbx_strand_id
1 'polypeptide(L)'
;MKKLMNLLRGYAQVRVTGPFPERLLNLCGQNQVQFWGLRWEEGGGFVVRVPLTQLGRMEELAGRAMCQLQVLCRRGATATALRL
;
A
#
# COMPACT_ATOMS: atom_id res chain seq x y z
N MET A 1 -22.02 3.51 7.79
CA MET A 1 -22.27 2.22 7.08
C MET A 1 -21.29 1.90 5.95
N LYS A 2 -20.66 2.87 5.26
CA LYS A 2 -19.71 2.60 4.14
C LYS A 2 -18.30 2.10 4.54
N LYS A 3 -17.83 2.39 5.76
CA LYS A 3 -16.47 2.01 6.23
C LYS A 3 -16.29 0.49 6.40
N LEU A 4 -17.33 -0.22 6.83
CA LEU A 4 -17.26 -1.66 7.08
C LEU A 4 -17.18 -2.46 5.75
N MET A 5 -17.85 -1.98 4.70
CA MET A 5 -17.80 -2.58 3.36
C MET A 5 -16.42 -2.41 2.70
N ASN A 6 -15.72 -1.30 2.97
CA ASN A 6 -14.35 -1.10 2.49
C ASN A 6 -13.34 -1.98 3.23
N LEU A 7 -13.59 -2.30 4.51
CA LEU A 7 -12.74 -3.19 5.31
C LEU A 7 -12.84 -4.66 4.84
N LEU A 8 -13.99 -5.06 4.30
CA LEU A 8 -14.24 -6.42 3.75
C LEU A 8 -13.56 -6.69 2.40
N ARG A 9 -13.07 -5.67 1.69
CA ARG A 9 -12.46 -5.82 0.35
C ARG A 9 -11.07 -6.45 0.36
N GLY A 10 -10.41 -6.53 1.52
CA GLY A 10 -9.05 -7.05 1.63
C GLY A 10 -7.95 -5.99 1.51
N TYR A 11 -6.72 -6.43 1.71
CA TYR A 11 -5.51 -5.61 1.70
C TYR A 11 -4.42 -6.25 0.85
N ALA A 12 -3.56 -5.43 0.27
CA ALA A 12 -2.29 -5.86 -0.29
C ALA A 12 -1.18 -5.60 0.73
N GLN A 13 -0.25 -6.54 0.84
CA GLN A 13 1.04 -6.26 1.46
C GLN A 13 2.00 -5.83 0.35
N VAL A 14 2.59 -4.65 0.50
CA VAL A 14 3.45 -4.04 -0.51
C VAL A 14 4.80 -3.72 0.10
N ARG A 15 5.86 -4.01 -0.64
CA ARG A 15 7.22 -3.56 -0.38
C ARG A 15 7.46 -2.30 -1.17
N VAL A 16 7.97 -1.27 -0.51
CA VAL A 16 8.34 0.01 -1.11
C VAL A 16 9.85 0.15 -1.00
N THR A 17 10.49 0.36 -2.15
CA THR A 17 11.93 0.63 -2.25
C THR A 17 12.14 1.93 -3.02
N GLY A 18 13.18 2.67 -2.69
CA GLY A 18 13.48 3.93 -3.37
C GLY A 18 14.55 4.72 -2.65
N PRO A 19 15.00 5.83 -3.24
CA PRO A 19 16.03 6.67 -2.65
C PRO A 19 15.55 7.36 -1.36
N PHE A 20 14.24 7.67 -1.26
CA PHE A 20 13.65 8.38 -0.11
C PHE A 20 12.25 7.83 0.22
N PRO A 21 12.15 6.62 0.80
CA PRO A 21 10.87 5.98 1.12
C PRO A 21 9.99 6.80 2.07
N GLU A 22 10.59 7.56 3.00
CA GLU A 22 9.84 8.44 3.92
C GLU A 22 8.99 9.49 3.18
N ARG A 23 9.44 9.95 2.01
CA ARG A 23 8.69 10.89 1.17
C ARG A 23 7.34 10.31 0.73
N LEU A 24 7.28 8.99 0.50
CA LEU A 24 6.01 8.32 0.20
C LEU A 24 5.06 8.37 1.40
N LEU A 25 5.55 8.16 2.62
CA LEU A 25 4.71 8.22 3.83
C LEU A 25 4.10 9.62 4.00
N ASN A 26 4.89 10.66 3.75
CA ASN A 26 4.44 12.05 3.78
C ASN A 26 3.35 12.31 2.74
N LEU A 27 3.55 11.85 1.50
CA LEU A 27 2.54 11.97 0.45
C LEU A 27 1.27 11.19 0.77
N CYS A 28 1.37 10.00 1.35
CA CYS A 28 0.21 9.23 1.79
C CYS A 28 -0.60 9.98 2.87
N GLY A 29 0.08 10.63 3.84
CA GLY A 29 -0.56 11.48 4.84
C GLY A 29 -1.32 12.65 4.22
N GLN A 30 -0.67 13.39 3.31
CA GLN A 30 -1.28 14.53 2.61
C GLN A 30 -2.47 14.13 1.73
N ASN A 31 -2.38 12.96 1.10
CA ASN A 31 -3.40 12.44 0.20
C ASN A 31 -4.38 11.49 0.91
N GLN A 32 -4.43 11.45 2.25
CA GLN A 32 -5.37 10.59 3.00
C GLN A 32 -5.39 9.12 2.54
N VAL A 33 -4.23 8.59 2.12
CA VAL A 33 -4.05 7.17 1.79
C VAL A 33 -3.77 6.42 3.08
N GLN A 34 -4.66 5.50 3.42
CA GLN A 34 -4.57 4.71 4.62
C GLN A 34 -3.68 3.51 4.40
N PHE A 35 -2.82 3.25 5.37
CA PHE A 35 -1.93 2.10 5.41
C PHE A 35 -1.68 1.72 6.87
N TRP A 36 -1.26 0.47 7.11
CA TRP A 36 -0.93 0.00 8.46
C TRP A 36 0.13 -1.10 8.43
N GLY A 37 0.67 -1.45 9.61
CA GLY A 37 1.67 -2.49 9.73
C GLY A 37 2.98 -2.17 9.01
N LEU A 38 3.38 -0.89 9.05
CA LEU A 38 4.66 -0.41 8.53
C LEU A 38 5.81 -1.15 9.21
N ARG A 39 6.73 -1.72 8.42
CA ARG A 39 7.97 -2.32 8.89
C ARG A 39 9.11 -1.92 7.97
N TRP A 40 10.13 -1.29 8.53
CA TRP A 40 11.36 -0.96 7.82
C TRP A 40 12.19 -2.22 7.54
N GLU A 41 12.88 -2.23 6.41
CA GLU A 41 13.81 -3.28 6.03
C GLU A 41 15.23 -2.73 6.01
N GLU A 42 16.21 -3.55 6.39
CA GLU A 42 17.62 -3.15 6.54
C GLU A 42 18.26 -2.64 5.23
N GLY A 43 17.64 -2.90 4.06
CA GLY A 43 18.10 -2.51 2.73
C GLY A 43 17.56 -1.20 2.16
N GLY A 44 16.98 -0.31 2.98
CA GLY A 44 16.54 1.02 2.50
C GLY A 44 15.13 1.05 1.92
N GLY A 45 14.20 0.34 2.55
CA GLY A 45 12.80 0.31 2.16
C GLY A 45 11.88 -0.06 3.33
N PHE A 46 10.60 -0.23 3.05
CA PHE A 46 9.65 -0.73 4.05
C PHE A 46 8.58 -1.60 3.42
N VAL A 47 7.97 -2.44 4.23
CA VAL A 47 6.77 -3.20 3.91
C VAL A 47 5.59 -2.61 4.66
N VAL A 48 4.46 -2.49 3.99
CA VAL A 48 3.22 -1.96 4.59
C VAL A 48 1.99 -2.68 4.02
N ARG A 49 0.88 -2.63 4.74
CA ARG A 49 -0.42 -3.11 4.28
C ARG A 49 -1.27 -1.94 3.83
N VAL A 50 -1.89 -2.08 2.67
CA VAL A 50 -2.73 -1.05 2.03
C VAL A 50 -4.07 -1.69 1.66
N PRO A 51 -5.21 -1.01 1.87
CA PRO A 51 -6.49 -1.48 1.34
C PRO A 51 -6.41 -1.74 -0.17
N LEU A 52 -6.98 -2.83 -0.67
CA LEU A 52 -6.97 -3.11 -2.11
C LEU A 52 -7.60 -1.98 -2.94
N THR A 53 -8.58 -1.27 -2.37
CA THR A 53 -9.22 -0.09 -2.97
C THR A 53 -8.31 1.13 -3.10
N GLN A 54 -7.23 1.19 -2.33
CA GLN A 54 -6.28 2.31 -2.33
C GLN A 54 -4.92 1.93 -2.92
N LEU A 55 -4.74 0.69 -3.39
CA LEU A 55 -3.48 0.20 -3.96
C LEU A 55 -3.05 1.03 -5.17
N GLY A 56 -3.93 1.28 -6.13
CA GLY A 56 -3.58 2.10 -7.31
C GLY A 56 -3.19 3.53 -6.96
N ARG A 57 -3.83 4.12 -5.94
CA ARG A 57 -3.48 5.46 -5.44
C ARG A 57 -2.13 5.46 -4.71
N MET A 58 -1.83 4.39 -3.96
CA MET A 58 -0.51 4.18 -3.34
C MET A 58 0.59 4.06 -4.41
N GLU A 59 0.31 3.35 -5.51
CA GLU A 59 1.24 3.18 -6.64
C GLU A 59 1.54 4.51 -7.35
N GLU A 60 0.51 5.34 -7.60
CA GLU A 60 0.67 6.68 -8.14
C GLU A 60 1.55 7.57 -7.25
N LEU A 61 1.30 7.56 -5.93
CA LEU A 61 2.12 8.31 -4.97
C LEU A 61 3.55 7.77 -4.88
N ALA A 62 3.74 6.46 -5.01
CA ALA A 62 5.07 5.87 -5.07
C ALA A 62 5.85 6.40 -6.28
N GLY A 63 5.22 6.45 -7.46
CA GLY A 63 5.81 7.07 -8.65
C GLY A 63 6.22 8.53 -8.43
N ARG A 64 5.34 9.34 -7.82
CA ARG A 64 5.64 10.74 -7.44
C ARG A 64 6.76 10.84 -6.39
N ALA A 65 6.86 9.86 -5.51
CA ALA A 65 7.93 9.74 -4.53
C ALA A 65 9.22 9.14 -5.10
N MET A 66 9.32 8.87 -6.41
CA MET A 66 10.43 8.13 -7.03
C MET A 66 10.71 6.80 -6.33
N CYS A 67 9.67 6.17 -5.79
CA CYS A 67 9.72 4.88 -5.12
C CYS A 67 9.06 3.82 -6.02
N GLN A 68 9.58 2.60 -5.97
CA GLN A 68 8.97 1.43 -6.57
C GLN A 68 8.10 0.73 -5.54
N LEU A 69 6.93 0.27 -5.99
CA LEU A 69 6.00 -0.50 -5.18
C LEU A 69 5.91 -1.92 -5.75
N GLN A 70 6.24 -2.91 -4.92
CA GLN A 70 6.12 -4.32 -5.25
C GLN A 70 5.03 -4.95 -4.39
N VAL A 71 3.99 -5.51 -5.02
CA VAL A 71 2.95 -6.26 -4.30
C VAL A 71 3.51 -7.63 -3.91
N LEU A 72 3.64 -7.89 -2.61
CA LEU A 72 4.13 -9.18 -2.07
C LEU A 72 3.01 -10.21 -2.00
N CYS A 73 1.81 -9.78 -1.55
CA CYS A 73 0.62 -10.61 -1.57
C CYS A 73 -0.65 -9.77 -1.51
N ARG A 74 -1.77 -10.35 -1.91
CA ARG A 74 -3.12 -9.79 -1.75
C ARG A 74 -3.92 -10.74 -0.86
N ARG A 75 -4.58 -10.22 0.18
CA ARG A 75 -5.37 -10.99 1.14
C ARG A 75 -6.75 -10.39 1.32
N GLY A 76 -7.79 -11.22 1.29
CA GLY A 76 -9.19 -10.84 1.51
C GLY A 76 -10.14 -11.54 0.55
N ALA A 77 -11.44 -11.53 0.85
CA ALA A 77 -12.45 -12.27 0.07
C ALA A 77 -12.48 -11.87 -1.42
N THR A 78 -12.14 -10.62 -1.74
CA THR A 78 -12.07 -10.11 -3.13
C THR A 78 -10.75 -10.46 -3.83
N ALA A 79 -9.67 -10.75 -3.09
CA ALA A 79 -8.41 -11.22 -3.66
C ALA A 79 -8.53 -12.65 -4.20
N THR A 80 -9.45 -13.46 -3.66
CA THR A 80 -9.75 -14.80 -4.17
C THR A 80 -10.68 -14.77 -5.39
N ALA A 81 -11.52 -13.74 -5.52
CA ALA A 81 -12.36 -13.52 -6.71
C ALA A 81 -11.57 -12.98 -7.90
N LEU A 82 -10.56 -12.14 -7.64
CA LEU A 82 -9.57 -11.69 -8.62
C LEU A 82 -8.35 -12.62 -8.59
N ARG A 83 -8.51 -13.87 -9.07
CA ARG A 83 -7.36 -14.70 -9.49
C ARG A 83 -6.71 -14.07 -10.74
N LEU A 84 -5.95 -13.00 -10.53
CA LEU A 84 -5.00 -12.40 -11.47
C LEU A 84 -3.68 -12.19 -10.74
#